data_AF-A0A7V1C330-F1
#
_entry.id   AF-A0A7V1C330-F1
#
_cell.length_a   1.000
_cell.length_b   1.000
_cell.length_c   1.000
_cell.angle_alpha   90.00
_cell.angle_beta   90.00
_cell.angle_gamma   90.00
#
_symmetry.space_group_name_H-M   'P 1'
#
loop_
_entity.id
_entity.type
_entity.pdbx_description
1 polymer ?
#
loop_
_entity_poly.entity_id
_entity_poly.type
_entity_poly.pdbx_seq_one_letter_code
_entity_poly.pdbx_strand_id
1 'polypeptide(L)'
;GPGKLRVHITLPGEIRVNEDKSAHVVPRVSGTVYEVKKKLGDPVRKGELLAVIESRELANAKATYLAGLERSALAQANFRREEKLWEKKISSEQEYIVAKQALAEAQIELHSAEQKLYALGFTKEYLKKLPTLPGGSFTRYEIVAPFDGTIIYKHITVGEVVGSESEIFIISDLSTVWVDLSVYQKDLAYIQKGQTAVIAARHGVPGIKGEIFYVGRTVGEDTRTALARIVIPNHQEQYRPGIFVTANVTVDEIDVPLLVPKSSLQTVEGKTCVFIQDDDGFEPQPIFIGRSNKTHVEVISGLSPGQRYVTKGAFTLKAQLSKSSFGDGNGH
;
A
#
# COMPACT_ATOMS: atom_id res chain seq x y z
N GLY A 1 22.21 -34.33 -7.44
CA GLY A 1 23.18 -33.56 -8.24
C GLY A 1 23.52 -32.26 -7.53
N PRO A 2 24.37 -31.40 -8.12
CA PRO A 2 24.66 -30.09 -7.57
C PRO A 2 23.38 -29.26 -7.49
N GLY A 3 23.29 -28.40 -6.47
CA GLY A 3 22.10 -27.59 -6.23
C GLY A 3 22.36 -26.45 -5.27
N LYS A 4 21.40 -25.55 -5.17
CA LYS A 4 21.47 -24.39 -4.29
C LYS A 4 20.72 -24.66 -2.99
N LEU A 5 21.45 -24.78 -1.88
CA LEU A 5 20.86 -24.89 -0.55
C LEU A 5 20.48 -23.49 -0.08
N ARG A 6 19.18 -23.21 -0.07
CA ARG A 6 18.63 -21.93 0.42
C ARG A 6 18.38 -22.00 1.91
N VAL A 7 18.93 -21.05 2.65
CA VAL A 7 18.63 -20.86 4.07
C VAL A 7 17.51 -19.84 4.17
N HIS A 8 16.48 -20.19 4.95
CA HIS A 8 15.32 -19.33 5.14
C HIS A 8 15.15 -18.95 6.61
N ILE A 9 14.84 -17.68 6.85
CA ILE A 9 14.31 -17.21 8.12
C ILE A 9 12.80 -17.05 7.96
N THR A 10 12.04 -17.68 8.87
CA THR A 10 10.60 -17.57 8.91
C THR A 10 10.21 -16.41 9.82
N LEU A 11 9.53 -15.41 9.26
CA LEU A 11 9.09 -14.21 10.00
C LEU A 11 7.57 -14.13 10.00
N PRO A 12 6.94 -13.82 11.14
CA PRO A 12 5.53 -13.46 11.18
C PRO A 12 5.34 -12.04 10.62
N GLY A 13 4.16 -11.78 10.09
CA GLY A 13 3.80 -10.45 9.62
C GLY A 13 2.31 -10.28 9.44
N GLU A 14 1.93 -9.13 8.91
CA GLU A 14 0.55 -8.74 8.67
C GLU A 14 0.43 -8.00 7.33
N ILE A 15 -0.66 -8.26 6.59
CA ILE A 15 -0.99 -7.47 5.41
C ILE A 15 -1.54 -6.12 5.88
N ARG A 16 -0.96 -5.02 5.39
CA ARG A 16 -1.42 -3.66 5.64
C ARG A 16 -1.80 -2.96 4.35
N VAL A 17 -2.61 -1.92 4.52
CA VAL A 17 -2.88 -0.97 3.44
C VAL A 17 -1.56 -0.33 3.02
N ASN A 18 -1.40 -0.10 1.72
CA ASN A 18 -0.31 0.75 1.23
C ASN A 18 -0.64 2.21 1.57
N GLU A 19 -0.08 2.73 2.65
CA GLU A 19 -0.37 4.08 3.14
C GLU A 19 0.11 5.17 2.15
N ASP A 20 1.15 4.90 1.34
CA ASP A 20 1.60 5.80 0.27
C ASP A 20 0.56 5.96 -0.86
N LYS A 21 -0.39 5.02 -0.93
CA LYS A 21 -1.51 5.01 -1.88
C LYS A 21 -2.85 5.30 -1.21
N SER A 22 -2.80 5.95 -0.04
CA SER A 22 -3.98 6.29 0.74
C SER A 22 -4.04 7.80 0.97
N ALA A 23 -5.25 8.33 1.05
CA ALA A 23 -5.47 9.73 1.40
C ALA A 23 -6.58 9.86 2.44
N HIS A 24 -6.29 10.69 3.44
CA HIS A 24 -7.28 11.22 4.36
C HIS A 24 -8.00 12.36 3.65
N VAL A 25 -9.32 12.21 3.48
CA VAL A 25 -10.16 13.24 2.91
C VAL A 25 -10.66 14.10 4.07
N VAL A 26 -10.28 15.37 4.06
CA VAL A 26 -10.71 16.37 5.04
C VAL A 26 -11.46 17.51 4.33
N PRO A 27 -12.50 18.09 4.94
CA PRO A 27 -13.12 19.32 4.44
C PRO A 27 -12.12 20.48 4.38
N ARG A 28 -12.27 21.40 3.42
CA ARG A 28 -11.51 22.66 3.41
C ARG A 28 -12.20 23.80 4.16
N VAL A 29 -13.47 23.61 4.48
CA VAL A 29 -14.31 24.56 5.21
C VAL A 29 -15.09 23.80 6.26
N SER A 30 -15.33 24.45 7.40
CA SER A 30 -16.22 23.89 8.42
C SER A 30 -17.68 24.06 7.99
N GLY A 31 -18.51 23.07 8.32
CA GLY A 31 -19.92 23.08 7.95
C GLY A 31 -20.71 21.90 8.52
N THR A 32 -22.02 21.93 8.29
CA THR A 32 -22.92 20.83 8.65
C THR A 32 -23.05 19.87 7.48
N VAL A 33 -22.98 18.57 7.73
CA VAL A 33 -23.13 17.55 6.70
C VAL A 33 -24.57 17.53 6.17
N TYR A 34 -24.73 17.88 4.90
CA TYR A 34 -26.03 17.92 4.23
C TYR A 34 -26.39 16.56 3.63
N GLU A 35 -25.44 15.92 2.96
CA GLU A 35 -25.66 14.66 2.26
C GLU A 35 -24.38 13.82 2.28
N VAL A 36 -24.53 12.49 2.44
CA VAL A 36 -23.43 11.54 2.30
C VAL A 36 -23.80 10.50 1.25
N LYS A 37 -23.09 10.52 0.11
CA LYS A 37 -23.40 9.67 -1.04
C LYS A 37 -22.68 8.34 -1.04
N LYS A 38 -21.55 8.25 -0.33
CA LYS A 38 -20.69 7.05 -0.29
C LYS A 38 -20.63 6.39 1.08
N LYS A 39 -20.39 5.08 1.06
CA LYS A 39 -20.32 4.19 2.23
C LYS A 39 -18.97 3.51 2.31
N LEU A 40 -18.69 2.94 3.49
CA LEU A 40 -17.53 2.09 3.70
C LEU A 40 -17.55 0.92 2.70
N GLY A 41 -16.42 0.69 2.02
CA GLY A 41 -16.26 -0.35 1.02
C GLY A 41 -16.69 0.04 -0.40
N ASP A 42 -17.30 1.21 -0.62
CA ASP A 42 -17.67 1.64 -1.96
C ASP A 42 -16.41 1.98 -2.78
N PRO A 43 -16.34 1.56 -4.06
CA PRO A 43 -15.35 2.07 -4.99
C PRO A 43 -15.69 3.51 -5.38
N VAL A 44 -14.65 4.30 -5.62
CA VAL A 44 -14.74 5.70 -6.01
C VAL A 44 -13.78 6.02 -7.14
N ARG A 45 -14.18 6.93 -8.02
CA ARG A 45 -13.32 7.51 -9.07
C ARG A 45 -12.88 8.91 -8.70
N LYS A 46 -11.73 9.35 -9.22
CA LYS A 46 -11.24 10.72 -9.08
C LYS A 46 -12.31 11.73 -9.48
N GLY A 47 -12.59 12.67 -8.58
CA GLY A 47 -13.60 13.71 -8.76
C GLY A 47 -15.04 13.25 -8.46
N GLU A 48 -15.27 11.98 -8.10
CA GLU A 48 -16.59 11.49 -7.72
C GLU A 48 -17.03 12.08 -6.38
N LEU A 49 -18.29 12.50 -6.31
CA LEU A 49 -18.88 13.13 -5.14
C LEU A 49 -19.07 12.12 -3.99
N LEU A 50 -18.45 12.39 -2.86
CA LEU A 50 -18.49 11.57 -1.64
C LEU A 50 -19.56 12.06 -0.68
N ALA A 51 -19.56 13.36 -0.42
CA ALA A 51 -20.44 14.04 0.51
C ALA A 51 -20.60 15.52 0.16
N VAL A 52 -21.65 16.15 0.68
CA VAL A 52 -21.91 17.58 0.57
C VAL A 52 -22.06 18.14 1.98
N ILE A 53 -21.36 19.23 2.26
CA ILE A 53 -21.51 19.99 3.50
C ILE A 53 -22.04 21.39 3.22
N GLU A 54 -22.78 21.96 4.16
CA GLU A 54 -23.24 23.34 4.13
C GLU A 54 -22.37 24.21 5.03
N SER A 55 -21.68 25.16 4.42
CA SER A 55 -20.75 26.06 5.09
C SER A 55 -21.18 27.52 4.93
N ARG A 56 -21.33 28.20 6.08
CA ARG A 56 -21.58 29.65 6.12
C ARG A 56 -20.37 30.44 5.67
N GLU A 57 -19.17 29.96 5.98
CA GLU A 57 -17.92 30.59 5.54
C GLU A 57 -17.83 30.60 4.01
N LEU A 58 -18.16 29.47 3.38
CA LEU A 58 -18.17 29.37 1.92
C LEU A 58 -19.21 30.29 1.30
N ALA A 59 -20.42 30.35 1.86
CA ALA A 59 -21.45 31.25 1.39
C ALA A 59 -20.99 32.70 1.41
N ASN A 60 -20.33 33.13 2.49
CA ASN A 60 -19.76 34.47 2.61
C ASN A 60 -18.66 34.70 1.58
N ALA A 61 -17.73 33.75 1.40
CA ALA A 61 -16.65 33.88 0.43
C ALA A 61 -17.16 34.02 -1.02
N LYS A 62 -18.15 33.20 -1.41
CA LYS A 62 -18.81 33.29 -2.73
C LYS A 62 -19.54 34.63 -2.87
N ALA A 63 -20.26 35.10 -1.84
CA ALA A 63 -20.95 36.38 -1.86
C ALA A 63 -19.99 37.57 -2.01
N THR A 64 -18.85 37.57 -1.30
CA THR A 64 -17.82 38.60 -1.42
C THR A 64 -17.23 38.65 -2.83
N TYR A 65 -16.95 37.49 -3.44
CA TYR A 65 -16.47 37.43 -4.82
C TYR A 65 -17.49 37.97 -5.83
N LEU A 66 -18.76 37.58 -5.71
CA LEU A 66 -19.82 38.08 -6.60
C LEU A 66 -20.01 39.59 -6.45
N ALA A 67 -19.98 40.12 -5.22
CA ALA A 67 -20.04 41.56 -4.98
C ALA A 67 -18.82 42.29 -5.57
N GLY A 68 -17.61 41.73 -5.43
CA GLY A 68 -16.39 42.28 -6.02
C GLY A 68 -16.44 42.30 -7.55
N LEU A 69 -17.04 41.28 -8.17
CA LEU A 69 -17.21 41.19 -9.61
C LEU A 69 -18.09 42.33 -10.15
N GLU A 70 -19.24 42.57 -9.51
CA GLU A 70 -20.13 43.67 -9.86
C GLU A 70 -19.50 45.04 -9.59
N ARG A 71 -18.81 45.22 -8.45
CA ARG A 71 -18.09 46.47 -8.14
C ARG A 71 -17.00 46.78 -9.15
N SER A 72 -16.20 45.78 -9.53
CA SER A 72 -15.14 45.94 -10.53
C SER A 72 -15.74 46.31 -11.90
N ALA A 73 -16.84 45.67 -12.30
CA ALA A 73 -17.55 46.00 -13.54
C ALA A 73 -18.09 47.45 -13.55
N LEU A 74 -18.70 47.89 -12.44
CA LEU A 74 -19.19 49.26 -12.29
C LEU A 74 -18.05 50.29 -12.31
N ALA A 75 -16.97 50.06 -11.55
CA ALA A 75 -15.81 50.93 -11.51
C ALA A 75 -15.12 51.01 -12.89
N GLN A 76 -15.06 49.89 -13.62
CA GLN A 76 -14.50 49.83 -14.97
C GLN A 76 -15.34 50.64 -15.97
N ALA A 77 -16.67 50.57 -15.86
CA ALA A 77 -17.56 51.36 -16.70
C ALA A 77 -17.44 52.87 -16.39
N ASN A 78 -17.29 53.24 -15.11
CA ASN A 78 -17.08 54.62 -14.70
C ASN A 78 -15.73 55.16 -15.18
N PHE A 79 -14.65 54.42 -14.95
CA PHE A 79 -13.32 54.77 -15.44
C PHE A 79 -13.28 54.98 -16.96
N ARG A 80 -13.89 54.08 -17.75
CA ARG A 80 -13.97 54.24 -19.21
C ARG A 80 -14.77 55.47 -19.64
N ARG A 81 -15.73 55.90 -18.84
CA ARG A 81 -16.51 57.12 -19.10
C ARG A 81 -15.64 58.35 -18.83
N GLU A 82 -14.99 58.40 -17.67
CA GLU A 82 -14.11 59.51 -17.28
C GLU A 82 -12.88 59.63 -18.18
N GLU A 83 -12.28 58.51 -18.58
CA GLU A 83 -11.16 58.47 -19.54
C GLU A 83 -11.54 59.19 -20.85
N LYS A 84 -12.73 58.89 -21.41
CA LYS A 84 -13.23 59.53 -22.63
C LYS A 84 -13.56 61.02 -22.44
N LEU A 85 -14.05 61.42 -21.27
CA LEU A 85 -14.37 62.83 -20.98
C LEU A 85 -13.10 63.65 -20.78
N TRP A 86 -12.10 63.09 -20.11
CA TRP A 86 -10.80 63.70 -19.88
C TRP A 86 -10.01 63.86 -21.17
N GLU A 87 -9.99 62.84 -22.04
CA GLU A 87 -9.42 62.93 -23.41
C GLU A 87 -10.05 64.05 -24.24
N LYS A 88 -11.36 64.28 -24.06
CA LYS A 88 -12.11 65.37 -24.70
C LYS A 88 -11.98 66.71 -23.98
N LYS A 89 -11.21 66.79 -22.88
CA LYS A 89 -11.04 67.97 -22.02
C LYS A 89 -12.36 68.50 -21.43
N ILE A 90 -13.32 67.59 -21.17
CA ILE A 90 -14.63 67.90 -20.59
C ILE A 90 -14.60 67.73 -19.06
N SER A 91 -13.92 66.69 -18.55
CA SER A 91 -13.75 66.44 -17.12
C SER A 91 -12.36 66.84 -16.63
N SER A 92 -12.23 66.99 -15.31
CA SER A 92 -10.99 67.36 -14.65
C SER A 92 -10.03 66.16 -14.51
N GLU A 93 -8.72 66.44 -14.43
CA GLU A 93 -7.72 65.40 -14.14
C GLU A 93 -7.96 64.72 -12.78
N GLN A 94 -8.47 65.47 -11.80
CA GLN A 94 -8.83 64.93 -10.49
C GLN A 94 -9.92 63.86 -10.59
N GLU A 95 -10.98 64.09 -11.38
CA GLU A 95 -12.07 63.12 -11.59
C GLU A 95 -11.56 61.84 -12.27
N TYR A 96 -10.67 61.98 -13.27
CA TYR A 96 -10.01 60.84 -13.90
C TYR A 96 -9.17 60.02 -12.90
N ILE A 97 -8.34 60.69 -12.07
CA ILE A 97 -7.52 60.02 -11.06
C ILE A 97 -8.40 59.28 -10.03
N VAL A 98 -9.48 59.91 -9.57
CA VAL A 98 -10.43 59.28 -8.63
C VAL A 98 -11.09 58.06 -9.25
N ALA A 99 -11.55 58.14 -10.50
CA ALA A 99 -12.15 56.99 -11.18
C ALA A 99 -11.13 55.86 -11.41
N LYS A 100 -9.87 56.19 -11.71
CA LYS A 100 -8.77 55.23 -11.85
C LYS A 100 -8.44 54.53 -10.52
N GLN A 101 -8.40 55.29 -9.43
CA GLN A 101 -8.19 54.76 -8.08
C GLN A 101 -9.32 53.82 -7.67
N ALA A 102 -10.58 54.21 -7.90
CA ALA A 102 -11.74 53.37 -7.60
C ALA A 102 -11.74 52.06 -8.41
N LEU A 103 -11.31 52.09 -9.68
CA LEU A 103 -11.13 50.88 -10.48
C LEU A 103 -10.02 49.98 -9.89
N ALA A 104 -8.87 50.56 -9.54
CA ALA A 104 -7.77 49.81 -8.97
C ALA A 104 -8.17 49.15 -7.63
N GLU A 105 -8.86 49.88 -6.76
CA GLU A 105 -9.38 49.36 -5.49
C GLU A 105 -10.35 48.20 -5.70
N ALA A 106 -11.34 48.37 -6.57
CA ALA A 106 -12.32 47.31 -6.86
C ALA A 106 -11.67 46.06 -7.49
N GLN A 107 -10.63 46.22 -8.31
CA GLN A 107 -9.86 45.09 -8.85
C GLN A 107 -9.04 44.36 -7.78
N ILE A 108 -8.45 45.09 -6.83
CA ILE A 108 -7.73 44.51 -5.69
C ILE A 108 -8.68 43.71 -4.80
N GLU A 109 -9.86 44.25 -4.50
CA GLU A 109 -10.89 43.55 -3.73
C GLU A 109 -11.34 42.25 -4.42
N LEU A 110 -11.65 42.32 -5.73
CA LEU A 110 -12.02 41.15 -6.51
C LEU A 110 -10.92 40.10 -6.50
N HIS A 111 -9.67 40.51 -6.73
CA HIS A 111 -8.53 39.59 -6.73
C HIS A 111 -8.34 38.91 -5.37
N SER A 112 -8.48 39.65 -4.27
CA SER A 112 -8.43 39.09 -2.91
C SER A 112 -9.54 38.05 -2.68
N ALA A 113 -10.76 38.34 -3.12
CA ALA A 113 -11.88 37.40 -3.04
C ALA A 113 -11.67 36.14 -3.89
N GLU A 114 -11.07 36.27 -5.09
CA GLU A 114 -10.66 35.14 -5.93
C GLU A 114 -9.64 34.24 -5.22
N GLN A 115 -8.57 34.84 -4.65
CA GLN A 115 -7.54 34.08 -3.95
C GLN A 115 -8.11 33.29 -2.78
N LYS A 116 -9.07 33.86 -2.04
CA LYS A 116 -9.76 33.15 -0.96
C LYS A 116 -10.49 31.90 -1.48
N LEU A 117 -11.20 31.99 -2.61
CA LEU A 117 -11.88 30.82 -3.18
C LEU A 117 -10.91 29.79 -3.77
N TYR A 118 -9.76 30.21 -4.32
CA TYR A 118 -8.71 29.28 -4.76
C TYR A 118 -8.11 28.50 -3.59
N ALA A 119 -7.88 29.15 -2.44
CA ALA A 119 -7.42 28.47 -1.23
C ALA A 119 -8.42 27.39 -0.76
N LEU A 120 -9.72 27.66 -0.92
CA LEU A 120 -10.80 26.69 -0.66
C LEU A 120 -10.95 25.61 -1.75
N GLY A 121 -10.08 25.56 -2.75
CA GLY A 121 -10.02 24.50 -3.74
C GLY A 121 -10.90 24.68 -4.98
N PHE A 122 -11.50 25.85 -5.17
CA PHE A 122 -12.27 26.14 -6.39
C PHE A 122 -11.34 26.46 -7.57
N THR A 123 -11.75 26.10 -8.78
CA THR A 123 -10.98 26.38 -10.00
C THR A 123 -11.44 27.65 -10.69
N LYS A 124 -10.60 28.22 -11.54
CA LYS A 124 -10.94 29.39 -12.36
C LYS A 124 -12.17 29.12 -13.25
N GLU A 125 -12.29 27.90 -13.77
CA GLU A 125 -13.43 27.46 -14.58
C GLU A 125 -14.73 27.47 -13.77
N TYR A 126 -14.67 27.06 -12.49
CA TYR A 126 -15.82 27.14 -11.59
C TYR A 126 -16.21 28.59 -11.30
N LEU A 127 -15.22 29.45 -10.97
CA LEU A 127 -15.47 30.86 -10.64
C LEU A 127 -16.09 31.66 -11.80
N LYS A 128 -15.73 31.34 -13.05
CA LYS A 128 -16.37 31.93 -14.24
C LYS A 128 -17.85 31.58 -14.36
N LYS A 129 -18.26 30.40 -13.92
CA LYS A 129 -19.66 29.94 -13.98
C LYS A 129 -20.47 30.39 -12.78
N LEU A 130 -19.82 30.71 -11.66
CA LEU A 130 -20.48 31.04 -10.40
C LEU A 130 -21.57 32.13 -10.51
N PRO A 131 -21.40 33.23 -11.27
CA PRO A 131 -22.45 34.25 -11.42
C PRO A 131 -23.72 33.75 -12.13
N THR A 132 -23.61 32.67 -12.90
CA THR A 132 -24.73 32.06 -13.64
C THR A 132 -25.44 30.96 -12.86
N LEU A 133 -24.88 30.54 -11.71
CA LEU A 133 -25.46 29.47 -10.89
C LEU A 133 -26.62 29.99 -10.04
N PRO A 134 -27.67 29.18 -9.78
CA PRO A 134 -28.75 29.55 -8.89
C PRO A 134 -28.27 29.79 -7.45
N GLY A 135 -28.82 30.79 -6.76
CA GLY A 135 -28.38 31.24 -5.44
C GLY A 135 -28.45 30.21 -4.30
N GLY A 136 -29.18 29.11 -4.47
CA GLY A 136 -29.28 28.01 -3.49
C GLY A 136 -28.00 27.17 -3.32
N SER A 137 -26.97 27.37 -4.15
CA SER A 137 -25.73 26.58 -4.14
C SER A 137 -24.56 27.25 -3.37
N PHE A 138 -24.76 28.43 -2.78
CA PHE A 138 -23.66 29.17 -2.17
C PHE A 138 -23.15 28.53 -0.87
N THR A 139 -24.02 27.87 -0.10
CA THR A 139 -23.63 27.17 1.13
C THR A 139 -22.97 25.82 0.86
N ARG A 140 -23.28 25.18 -0.27
CA ARG A 140 -22.85 23.80 -0.55
C ARG A 140 -21.38 23.73 -0.95
N TYR A 141 -20.65 22.89 -0.24
CA TYR A 141 -19.29 22.48 -0.55
C TYR A 141 -19.28 20.98 -0.87
N GLU A 142 -18.81 20.64 -2.06
CA GLU A 142 -18.73 19.27 -2.55
C GLU A 142 -17.39 18.65 -2.17
N ILE A 143 -17.46 17.50 -1.50
CA ILE A 143 -16.29 16.73 -1.11
C ILE A 143 -16.16 15.59 -2.10
N VAL A 144 -15.06 15.57 -2.84
CA VAL A 144 -14.82 14.63 -3.94
C VAL A 144 -13.61 13.74 -3.68
N ALA A 145 -13.57 12.58 -4.32
CA ALA A 145 -12.42 11.67 -4.24
C ALA A 145 -11.18 12.27 -4.94
N PRO A 146 -9.99 12.24 -4.31
CA PRO A 146 -8.76 12.77 -4.90
C PRO A 146 -8.17 11.86 -6.00
N PHE A 147 -8.47 10.57 -5.96
CA PHE A 147 -8.02 9.55 -6.92
C PHE A 147 -8.97 8.34 -6.92
N ASP A 148 -8.73 7.39 -7.84
CA ASP A 148 -9.49 6.14 -7.94
C ASP A 148 -9.12 5.17 -6.83
N GLY A 149 -10.08 4.66 -6.06
CA GLY A 149 -9.79 3.74 -4.96
C GLY A 149 -11.05 3.25 -4.26
N THR A 150 -10.87 2.78 -3.02
CA THR A 150 -11.97 2.27 -2.18
C THR A 150 -11.98 2.99 -0.85
N ILE A 151 -13.17 3.29 -0.35
CA ILE A 151 -13.35 3.88 0.98
C ILE A 151 -13.08 2.81 2.04
N ILE A 152 -11.96 2.94 2.75
CA ILE A 152 -11.54 2.01 3.82
C ILE A 152 -11.91 2.51 5.21
N TYR A 153 -12.28 3.78 5.33
CA TYR A 153 -12.79 4.38 6.55
C TYR A 153 -13.79 5.49 6.24
N LYS A 154 -14.81 5.62 7.10
CA LYS A 154 -15.86 6.64 7.00
C LYS A 154 -16.24 7.09 8.41
N HIS A 155 -16.07 8.39 8.69
CA HIS A 155 -16.46 9.02 9.95
C HIS A 155 -17.19 10.33 9.65
N ILE A 156 -18.38 10.19 9.08
CA ILE A 156 -19.24 11.31 8.71
C ILE A 156 -20.69 10.86 8.65
N THR A 157 -21.57 11.61 9.31
CA THR A 157 -23.01 11.36 9.36
C THR A 157 -23.78 12.62 8.98
N VAL A 158 -24.94 12.47 8.32
CA VAL A 158 -25.82 13.61 7.98
C VAL A 158 -26.25 14.33 9.26
N GLY A 159 -26.17 15.66 9.25
CA GLY A 159 -26.48 16.53 10.40
C GLY A 159 -25.29 16.79 11.34
N GLU A 160 -24.18 16.06 11.18
CA GLU A 160 -22.96 16.29 11.96
C GLU A 160 -22.27 17.60 11.55
N VAL A 161 -21.56 18.22 12.49
CA VAL A 161 -20.69 19.37 12.19
C VAL A 161 -19.28 18.86 12.00
N VAL A 162 -18.68 19.15 10.85
CA VAL A 162 -17.31 18.76 10.51
C VAL A 162 -16.44 19.98 10.25
N GLY A 163 -15.16 19.88 10.63
CA GLY A 163 -14.14 20.90 10.48
C GLY A 163 -13.01 20.50 9.52
N SER A 164 -12.02 21.37 9.36
CA SER A 164 -10.84 21.13 8.51
C SER A 164 -9.91 20.02 9.00
N GLU A 165 -10.03 19.68 10.28
CA GLU A 165 -9.30 18.65 11.01
C GLU A 165 -10.05 17.32 11.06
N SER A 166 -11.31 17.29 10.60
CA SER A 166 -12.14 16.10 10.64
C SER A 166 -11.78 15.15 9.50
N GLU A 167 -11.24 13.98 9.83
CA GLU A 167 -10.99 12.88 8.90
C GLU A 167 -12.30 12.16 8.56
N ILE A 168 -13.01 12.64 7.56
CA ILE A 168 -14.36 12.15 7.21
C ILE A 168 -14.34 10.88 6.36
N PHE A 169 -13.30 10.68 5.55
CA PHE A 169 -13.07 9.46 4.79
C PHE A 169 -11.57 9.14 4.71
N ILE A 170 -11.24 7.86 4.59
CA ILE A 170 -9.94 7.41 4.10
C ILE A 170 -10.18 6.61 2.83
N ILE A 171 -9.56 7.04 1.74
CA ILE A 171 -9.60 6.36 0.44
C ILE A 171 -8.24 5.72 0.21
N SER A 172 -8.24 4.47 -0.26
CA SER A 172 -7.02 3.75 -0.57
C SER A 172 -7.11 3.05 -1.92
N ASP A 173 -6.02 3.11 -2.70
CA ASP A 173 -5.81 2.25 -3.85
C ASP A 173 -5.24 0.90 -3.39
N LEU A 174 -6.12 -0.11 -3.34
CA LEU A 174 -5.83 -1.47 -2.89
C LEU A 174 -5.20 -2.35 -3.98
N SER A 175 -4.82 -1.80 -5.15
CA SER A 175 -4.11 -2.53 -6.21
C SER A 175 -2.75 -3.08 -5.76
N THR A 176 -2.20 -2.53 -4.69
CA THR A 176 -1.01 -3.04 -4.00
C THR A 176 -1.24 -3.01 -2.51
N VAL A 177 -0.73 -4.00 -1.79
CA VAL A 177 -0.74 -4.05 -0.33
C VAL A 177 0.68 -4.17 0.20
N TRP A 178 0.87 -3.77 1.45
CA TRP A 178 2.10 -4.02 2.18
C TRP A 178 2.00 -5.31 2.96
N VAL A 179 3.12 -6.01 3.10
CA VAL A 179 3.30 -7.06 4.08
C VAL A 179 4.39 -6.61 5.03
N ASP A 180 3.97 -6.34 6.26
CA ASP A 180 4.82 -5.85 7.34
C ASP A 180 5.29 -7.05 8.16
N LEU A 181 6.57 -7.39 8.02
CA LEU A 181 7.23 -8.49 8.72
C LEU A 181 7.90 -7.98 9.99
N SER A 182 7.76 -8.76 11.06
CA SER A 182 8.44 -8.53 12.32
C SER A 182 9.78 -9.27 12.33
N VAL A 183 10.88 -8.52 12.28
CA VAL A 183 12.25 -9.05 12.30
C VAL A 183 12.78 -9.01 13.73
N TYR A 184 13.09 -10.16 14.32
CA TYR A 184 13.69 -10.22 15.66
C TYR A 184 15.13 -9.73 15.64
N GLN A 185 15.60 -9.16 16.76
CA GLN A 185 16.97 -8.63 16.90
C GLN A 185 18.06 -9.63 16.49
N LYS A 186 17.89 -10.92 16.81
CA LYS A 186 18.83 -12.00 16.45
C LYS A 186 18.95 -12.23 14.93
N ASP A 187 17.90 -11.91 14.19
CA ASP A 187 17.77 -12.19 12.76
C ASP A 187 18.11 -10.94 11.91
N LEU A 188 18.15 -9.76 12.54
CA LEU A 188 18.30 -8.47 11.87
C LEU A 188 19.58 -8.35 11.04
N ALA A 189 20.67 -8.99 11.46
CA ALA A 189 21.94 -8.99 10.72
C ALA A 189 21.83 -9.69 9.35
N TYR A 190 20.86 -10.59 9.18
CA TYR A 190 20.68 -11.40 7.97
C TYR A 190 19.56 -10.87 7.06
N ILE A 191 18.73 -9.94 7.53
CA ILE A 191 17.59 -9.41 6.78
C ILE A 191 17.97 -8.09 6.13
N GLN A 192 17.94 -8.05 4.80
CA GLN A 192 18.35 -6.90 4.01
C GLN A 192 17.34 -6.59 2.91
N LYS A 193 17.33 -5.32 2.48
CA LYS A 193 16.60 -4.89 1.29
C LYS A 193 17.06 -5.70 0.07
N GLY A 194 16.13 -6.10 -0.78
CA GLY A 194 16.41 -6.88 -2.00
C GLY A 194 16.22 -8.37 -1.85
N GLN A 195 16.07 -8.88 -0.62
CA GLN A 195 15.87 -10.31 -0.41
C GLN A 195 14.48 -10.77 -0.85
N THR A 196 14.45 -11.94 -1.50
CA THR A 196 13.20 -12.58 -1.89
C THR A 196 12.58 -13.33 -0.71
N ALA A 197 11.28 -13.10 -0.50
CA ALA A 197 10.48 -13.79 0.49
C ALA A 197 9.28 -14.50 -0.16
N VAL A 198 8.93 -15.67 0.37
CA VAL A 198 7.70 -16.38 0.02
C VAL A 198 6.70 -16.21 1.15
N ILE A 199 5.61 -15.49 0.88
CA ILE A 199 4.57 -15.12 1.85
C ILE A 199 3.41 -16.09 1.73
N ALA A 200 3.02 -16.71 2.84
CA ALA A 200 1.87 -17.58 2.96
C ALA A 200 0.83 -16.95 3.91
N ALA A 201 -0.36 -16.67 3.39
CA ALA A 201 -1.48 -16.12 4.19
C ALA A 201 -2.33 -17.22 4.86
N ARG A 202 -2.27 -18.46 4.36
CA ARG A 202 -2.95 -19.62 4.94
C ARG A 202 -2.15 -20.88 4.66
N HIS A 203 -2.19 -21.84 5.59
CA HIS A 203 -1.60 -23.16 5.38
C HIS A 203 -2.22 -23.82 4.14
N GLY A 204 -1.38 -24.32 3.21
CA GLY A 204 -1.81 -25.03 2.00
C GLY A 204 -2.16 -24.17 0.77
N VAL A 205 -2.05 -22.84 0.84
CA VAL A 205 -2.19 -21.95 -0.33
C VAL A 205 -0.79 -21.68 -0.92
N PRO A 206 -0.60 -21.69 -2.25
CA PRO A 206 0.67 -21.31 -2.86
C PRO A 206 1.11 -19.93 -2.39
N GLY A 207 2.30 -19.87 -1.77
CA GLY A 207 2.83 -18.60 -1.27
C GLY A 207 3.18 -17.64 -2.41
N ILE A 208 2.94 -16.35 -2.20
CA ILE A 208 3.32 -15.31 -3.15
C ILE A 208 4.78 -14.91 -2.94
N LYS A 209 5.52 -14.76 -4.04
CA LYS A 209 6.88 -14.21 -3.99
C LYS A 209 6.81 -12.70 -3.94
N GLY A 210 7.58 -12.11 -3.04
CA GLY A 210 7.80 -10.68 -2.98
C GLY A 210 9.24 -10.36 -2.58
N GLU A 211 9.61 -9.09 -2.69
CA GLU A 211 10.95 -8.61 -2.38
C GLU A 211 10.88 -7.60 -1.22
N ILE A 212 11.82 -7.70 -0.29
CA ILE A 212 11.92 -6.74 0.81
C ILE A 212 12.34 -5.39 0.24
N PHE A 213 11.42 -4.43 0.28
CA PHE A 213 11.62 -3.06 -0.19
C PHE A 213 12.30 -2.19 0.88
N TYR A 214 12.02 -2.45 2.15
CA TYR A 214 12.48 -1.64 3.27
C TYR A 214 12.73 -2.49 4.51
N VAL A 215 13.77 -2.14 5.26
CA VAL A 215 14.05 -2.69 6.60
C VAL A 215 14.27 -1.51 7.54
N GLY A 216 13.48 -1.45 8.59
CA GLY A 216 13.49 -0.41 9.61
C GLY A 216 14.76 -0.45 10.44
N ARG A 217 15.28 0.74 10.77
CA ARG A 217 16.46 0.91 11.61
C ARG A 217 16.13 1.00 13.10
N THR A 218 14.85 1.17 13.42
CA THR A 218 14.33 1.27 14.78
C THR A 218 13.65 -0.04 15.14
N VAL A 219 13.91 -0.52 16.35
CA VAL A 219 13.26 -1.68 16.94
C VAL A 219 12.14 -1.17 17.85
N GLY A 220 10.93 -1.70 17.73
CA GLY A 220 9.83 -1.34 18.62
C GLY A 220 10.19 -1.66 20.07
N GLU A 221 9.96 -0.71 20.99
CA GLU A 221 10.34 -0.86 22.40
C GLU A 221 9.63 -2.05 23.07
N ASP A 222 8.35 -2.25 22.73
CA ASP A 222 7.53 -3.33 23.27
C ASP A 222 7.79 -4.68 22.60
N THR A 223 7.90 -4.70 21.27
CA THR A 223 7.98 -5.95 20.48
C THR A 223 9.42 -6.46 20.35
N ARG A 224 10.42 -5.59 20.56
CA ARG A 224 11.83 -5.85 20.27
C ARG A 224 12.07 -6.37 18.84
N THR A 225 11.22 -5.94 17.91
CA THR A 225 11.32 -6.27 16.48
C THR A 225 11.53 -5.03 15.62
N ALA A 226 12.32 -5.17 14.56
CA ALA A 226 12.38 -4.20 13.48
C ALA A 226 11.34 -4.54 12.40
N LEU A 227 10.90 -3.53 11.67
CA LEU A 227 9.91 -3.68 10.59
C LEU A 227 10.61 -3.97 9.26
N ALA A 228 10.32 -5.09 8.59
CA ALA A 228 10.68 -5.30 7.18
C ALA A 228 9.41 -5.29 6.32
N ARG A 229 9.41 -4.53 5.23
CA ARG A 229 8.23 -4.32 4.40
C ARG A 229 8.41 -4.87 3.00
N ILE A 230 7.40 -5.59 2.53
CA ILE A 230 7.30 -6.13 1.16
C ILE A 230 6.07 -5.52 0.49
N VAL A 231 6.19 -5.16 -0.78
CA VAL A 231 5.07 -4.68 -1.60
C VAL A 231 4.53 -5.83 -2.45
N ILE A 232 3.23 -6.09 -2.38
CA ILE A 232 2.56 -7.17 -3.09
C ILE A 232 1.48 -6.62 -4.02
N PRO A 233 1.51 -6.97 -5.32
CA PRO A 233 0.40 -6.70 -6.24
C PRO A 233 -0.87 -7.43 -5.80
N ASN A 234 -2.01 -6.73 -5.85
CA ASN A 234 -3.30 -7.22 -5.33
C ASN A 234 -4.46 -6.92 -6.30
N HIS A 235 -4.25 -7.09 -7.60
CA HIS A 235 -5.25 -6.80 -8.63
C HIS A 235 -6.55 -7.62 -8.52
N GLN A 236 -6.51 -8.78 -7.86
CA GLN A 236 -7.66 -9.66 -7.64
C GLN A 236 -8.27 -9.49 -6.24
N GLU A 237 -7.81 -8.51 -5.45
CA GLU A 237 -8.28 -8.23 -4.08
C GLU A 237 -8.26 -9.45 -3.14
N GLN A 238 -7.33 -10.39 -3.38
CA GLN A 238 -7.19 -11.61 -2.58
C GLN A 238 -6.51 -11.32 -1.24
N TYR A 239 -5.65 -10.31 -1.18
CA TYR A 239 -4.91 -9.93 0.01
C TYR A 239 -5.64 -8.81 0.72
N ARG A 240 -6.31 -9.16 1.81
CA ARG A 240 -7.04 -8.19 2.63
C ARG A 240 -6.14 -7.67 3.76
N PRO A 241 -6.04 -6.34 3.93
CA PRO A 241 -5.41 -5.76 5.11
C PRO A 241 -5.99 -6.31 6.41
N GLY A 242 -5.15 -6.47 7.43
CA GLY A 242 -5.50 -7.07 8.73
C GLY A 242 -5.27 -8.58 8.83
N ILE A 243 -4.92 -9.25 7.73
CA ILE A 243 -4.63 -10.70 7.75
C ILE A 243 -3.18 -10.93 8.17
N PHE A 244 -2.99 -11.77 9.20
CA PHE A 244 -1.68 -12.29 9.57
C PHE A 244 -1.12 -13.25 8.51
N VAL A 245 0.18 -13.14 8.25
CA VAL A 245 0.89 -13.96 7.29
C VAL A 245 2.21 -14.46 7.85
N THR A 246 2.78 -15.46 7.20
CA THR A 246 4.13 -15.94 7.47
C THR A 246 4.98 -15.81 6.22
N ALA A 247 6.15 -15.18 6.32
CA ALA A 247 7.09 -15.06 5.22
C ALA A 247 8.34 -15.89 5.46
N ASN A 248 8.76 -16.64 4.46
CA ASN A 248 10.06 -17.30 4.44
C ASN A 248 11.02 -16.45 3.60
N VAL A 249 11.87 -15.68 4.28
CA VAL A 249 12.89 -14.82 3.64
C VAL A 249 14.12 -15.65 3.35
N THR A 250 14.63 -15.57 2.12
CA THR A 250 15.89 -16.23 1.74
C THR A 250 17.06 -15.36 2.19
N VAL A 251 17.88 -15.87 3.10
CA VAL A 251 18.97 -15.10 3.73
C VAL A 251 20.36 -15.53 3.28
N ASP A 252 20.48 -16.75 2.77
CA ASP A 252 21.71 -17.29 2.22
C ASP A 252 21.38 -18.31 1.12
N GLU A 253 22.24 -18.40 0.13
CA GLU A 253 22.13 -19.36 -0.97
C GLU A 253 23.52 -19.95 -1.21
N ILE A 254 23.68 -21.21 -0.81
CA ILE A 254 24.97 -21.89 -0.85
C ILE A 254 24.92 -22.91 -2.00
N ASP A 255 25.85 -22.80 -2.94
CA ASP A 255 26.07 -23.84 -3.94
C ASP A 255 26.67 -25.07 -3.25
N VAL A 256 25.96 -26.20 -3.32
CA VAL A 256 26.43 -27.47 -2.76
C VAL A 256 26.61 -28.51 -3.87
N PRO A 257 27.68 -29.32 -3.83
CA PRO A 257 27.98 -30.29 -4.87
C PRO A 257 26.93 -31.41 -4.97
N LEU A 258 26.26 -31.72 -3.84
CA LEU A 258 25.21 -32.71 -3.81
C LEU A 258 24.09 -32.32 -2.84
N LEU A 259 22.92 -32.00 -3.40
CA LEU A 259 21.71 -31.66 -2.65
C LEU A 259 20.70 -32.82 -2.70
N VAL A 260 20.22 -33.25 -1.54
CA VAL A 260 19.27 -34.37 -1.40
C VAL A 260 18.07 -33.95 -0.55
N PRO A 261 16.81 -34.31 -0.93
CA PRO A 261 15.65 -34.07 -0.08
C PRO A 261 15.75 -34.83 1.24
N LYS A 262 15.39 -34.19 2.35
CA LYS A 262 15.37 -34.84 3.68
C LYS A 262 14.43 -36.04 3.73
N SER A 263 13.37 -36.06 2.91
CA SER A 263 12.44 -37.20 2.81
C SER A 263 13.10 -38.49 2.31
N SER A 264 14.26 -38.39 1.67
CA SER A 264 15.03 -39.52 1.13
C SER A 264 15.97 -40.14 2.17
N LEU A 265 16.21 -39.44 3.28
CA LEU A 265 17.10 -39.91 4.34
C LEU A 265 16.37 -40.94 5.22
N GLN A 266 17.07 -42.00 5.58
CA GLN A 266 16.61 -43.02 6.51
C GLN A 266 17.69 -43.30 7.54
N THR A 267 17.30 -43.65 8.76
CA THR A 267 18.25 -44.14 9.77
C THR A 267 18.25 -45.66 9.75
N VAL A 268 19.38 -46.27 9.38
CA VAL A 268 19.61 -47.72 9.37
C VAL A 268 20.81 -48.00 10.27
N GLU A 269 20.64 -48.88 11.26
CA GLU A 269 21.70 -49.24 12.23
C GLU A 269 22.39 -48.03 12.89
N GLY A 270 21.63 -46.99 13.20
CA GLY A 270 22.13 -45.75 13.82
C GLY A 270 22.87 -44.81 12.87
N LYS A 271 23.05 -45.16 11.59
CA LYS A 271 23.67 -44.32 10.56
C LYS A 271 22.61 -43.70 9.65
N THR A 272 22.86 -42.47 9.19
CA THR A 272 22.02 -41.82 8.17
C THR A 272 22.40 -42.36 6.80
N CYS A 273 21.42 -42.95 6.11
CA CYS A 273 21.60 -43.60 4.82
C CYS A 273 20.59 -43.08 3.79
N VAL A 274 20.93 -43.24 2.52
CA VAL A 274 20.00 -43.17 1.39
C VAL A 274 19.95 -44.54 0.72
N PHE A 275 18.81 -44.89 0.13
CA PHE A 275 18.71 -46.13 -0.64
C PHE A 275 19.14 -45.86 -2.08
N ILE A 276 20.22 -46.51 -2.50
CA ILE A 276 20.69 -46.48 -3.89
C ILE A 276 20.07 -47.64 -4.66
N GLN A 277 19.84 -47.43 -5.96
CA GLN A 277 19.37 -48.49 -6.85
C GLN A 277 20.59 -49.16 -7.50
N ASP A 278 20.70 -50.48 -7.32
CA ASP A 278 21.69 -51.33 -7.99
C ASP A 278 20.97 -52.34 -8.92
N ASP A 279 21.74 -53.15 -9.66
CA ASP A 279 21.20 -54.11 -10.64
C ASP A 279 20.26 -55.16 -10.03
N ASP A 280 20.46 -55.53 -8.76
CA ASP A 280 19.69 -56.56 -8.03
C ASP A 280 18.71 -56.01 -6.98
N GLY A 281 18.61 -54.68 -6.79
CA GLY A 281 17.67 -54.12 -5.81
C GLY A 281 18.02 -52.75 -5.23
N PHE A 282 17.65 -52.55 -3.97
CA PHE A 282 17.90 -51.30 -3.23
C PHE A 282 18.76 -51.55 -1.99
N GLU A 283 19.92 -50.90 -1.94
CA GLU A 283 20.84 -51.04 -0.82
C GLU A 283 20.96 -49.76 0.01
N PRO A 284 21.04 -49.86 1.35
CA PRO A 284 21.25 -48.70 2.20
C PRO A 284 22.71 -48.25 2.11
N GLN A 285 22.92 -47.07 1.52
CA GLN A 285 24.23 -46.43 1.42
C GLN A 285 24.39 -45.39 2.54
N PRO A 286 25.32 -45.57 3.50
CA PRO A 286 25.62 -44.57 4.51
C PRO A 286 26.16 -43.28 3.88
N ILE A 287 25.66 -42.14 4.34
CA ILE A 287 26.09 -40.82 3.86
C ILE A 287 26.47 -39.91 5.01
N PHE A 288 27.43 -39.04 4.75
CA PHE A 288 27.80 -37.96 5.65
C PHE A 288 27.13 -36.67 5.18
N ILE A 289 26.27 -36.14 6.04
CA ILE A 289 25.51 -34.93 5.77
C ILE A 289 26.25 -33.70 6.27
N GLY A 290 26.11 -32.60 5.53
CA GLY A 290 26.64 -31.29 5.88
C GLY A 290 25.54 -30.33 6.28
N ARG A 291 25.52 -29.15 5.65
CA ARG A 291 24.53 -28.11 5.92
C ARG A 291 23.13 -28.62 5.54
N SER A 292 22.11 -28.11 6.23
CA SER A 292 20.73 -28.53 5.94
C SER A 292 19.75 -27.39 6.13
N ASN A 293 18.67 -27.39 5.35
CA ASN A 293 17.53 -26.49 5.53
C ASN A 293 16.27 -27.32 5.91
N LYS A 294 15.07 -26.72 5.89
CA LYS A 294 13.84 -27.45 6.26
C LYS A 294 13.51 -28.63 5.33
N THR A 295 13.93 -28.61 4.06
CA THR A 295 13.48 -29.58 3.04
C THR A 295 14.60 -30.43 2.45
N HIS A 296 15.84 -29.95 2.46
CA HIS A 296 17.00 -30.55 1.83
C HIS A 296 18.21 -30.56 2.75
N VAL A 297 19.15 -31.45 2.43
CA VAL A 297 20.44 -31.60 3.09
C VAL A 297 21.54 -31.64 2.04
N GLU A 298 22.68 -31.06 2.37
CA GLU A 298 23.94 -31.24 1.65
C GLU A 298 24.54 -32.60 2.01
N VAL A 299 25.02 -33.33 1.01
CA VAL A 299 25.78 -34.56 1.21
C VAL A 299 27.25 -34.28 0.93
N ILE A 300 28.09 -34.46 1.95
CA ILE A 300 29.55 -34.24 1.89
C ILE A 300 30.24 -35.46 1.27
N SER A 301 29.82 -36.66 1.65
CA SER A 301 30.38 -37.91 1.15
C SER A 301 29.42 -39.09 1.29
N GLY A 302 29.70 -40.17 0.56
CA GLY A 302 28.91 -41.42 0.57
C GLY A 302 27.93 -41.57 -0.60
N LEU A 303 27.74 -40.52 -1.42
CA LEU A 303 26.93 -40.58 -2.63
C LEU A 303 27.63 -39.81 -3.76
N SER A 304 27.74 -40.42 -4.94
CA SER A 304 28.43 -39.81 -6.08
C SER A 304 27.48 -38.96 -6.95
N PRO A 305 27.95 -37.87 -7.58
CA PRO A 305 27.15 -37.12 -8.54
C PRO A 305 26.65 -38.03 -9.68
N GLY A 306 25.34 -38.01 -9.94
CA GLY A 306 24.70 -38.82 -10.99
C GLY A 306 24.15 -40.17 -10.52
N GLN A 307 24.48 -40.62 -9.30
CA GLN A 307 23.98 -41.86 -8.72
C GLN A 307 22.48 -41.76 -8.40
N ARG A 308 21.71 -42.79 -8.80
CA ARG A 308 20.26 -42.84 -8.57
C ARG A 308 19.96 -43.31 -7.14
N TYR A 309 19.05 -42.60 -6.48
CA TYR A 309 18.63 -42.91 -5.12
C TYR A 309 17.11 -42.72 -4.97
N VAL A 310 16.55 -43.36 -3.95
CA VAL A 310 15.10 -43.37 -3.69
C VAL A 310 14.68 -42.09 -2.98
N THR A 311 13.78 -41.33 -3.62
CA THR A 311 13.27 -40.06 -3.07
C THR A 311 11.93 -40.16 -2.34
N LYS A 312 11.11 -41.18 -2.69
CA LYS A 312 9.78 -41.47 -2.13
C LYS A 312 9.66 -42.96 -1.83
N GLY A 313 9.08 -43.32 -0.68
CA GLY A 313 8.89 -44.74 -0.30
C GLY A 313 10.10 -45.41 0.37
N ALA A 314 11.15 -44.65 0.71
CA ALA A 314 12.34 -45.16 1.40
C ALA A 314 12.02 -45.83 2.76
N PHE A 315 10.91 -45.44 3.40
CA PHE A 315 10.41 -46.10 4.62
C PHE A 315 9.96 -47.54 4.37
N THR A 316 9.33 -47.83 3.23
CA THR A 316 8.87 -49.18 2.88
C THR A 316 10.05 -50.12 2.64
N LEU A 317 11.12 -49.63 2.00
CA LEU A 317 12.36 -50.38 1.79
C LEU A 317 13.05 -50.71 3.12
N LYS A 318 13.12 -49.73 4.05
CA LYS A 318 13.61 -49.99 5.41
C LYS A 318 12.80 -51.07 6.11
N ALA A 319 11.47 -51.05 6.00
CA ALA A 319 10.60 -52.04 6.63
C ALA A 319 10.79 -53.46 6.04
N GLN A 320 11.13 -53.58 4.75
CA GLN A 320 11.47 -54.86 4.12
C GLN A 320 12.84 -55.38 4.57
N LEU A 321 13.86 -54.50 4.64
CA LEU A 321 15.19 -54.84 5.13
C LEU A 321 15.22 -55.29 6.59
N SER A 322 14.44 -54.63 7.46
CA SER A 322 14.30 -55.09 8.85
C SER A 322 13.64 -56.47 8.92
N LYS A 323 12.65 -56.77 8.07
CA LYS A 323 12.00 -58.10 8.06
C LYS A 323 12.92 -59.22 7.59
N SER A 324 13.80 -58.98 6.61
CA SER A 324 14.78 -59.97 6.16
C SER A 324 15.85 -60.24 7.23
N SER A 325 16.33 -59.21 7.95
CA SER A 325 17.31 -59.41 9.04
C SER A 325 16.75 -60.15 10.27
N PHE A 326 15.42 -60.19 10.45
CA PHE A 326 14.78 -61.02 11.47
C PHE A 326 14.51 -62.47 11.02
N GLY A 327 14.69 -62.79 9.73
CA GLY A 327 14.42 -64.12 9.15
C GLY A 327 15.58 -65.11 9.22
N ASP A 328 16.83 -64.64 9.29
CA ASP A 328 18.04 -65.48 9.24
C ASP A 328 18.54 -65.99 10.61
N GLY A 329 17.74 -65.83 11.66
CA GLY A 329 18.08 -66.25 13.02
C GLY A 329 17.21 -67.39 13.53
N ASN A 330 17.11 -68.52 12.82
CA ASN A 330 16.67 -69.80 13.38
C ASN A 330 17.00 -70.95 12.43
N GLY A 331 18.17 -71.53 12.58
CA GLY A 331 18.56 -72.73 11.87
C GLY A 331 19.96 -73.18 12.26
N HIS A 332 20.09 -73.78 13.45
CA HIS A 332 20.85 -75.00 13.68
C HIS A 332 20.51 -75.60 15.04
#